data_AF-A0AAE6SQW6-F1
#
_entry.id   AF-A0AAE6SQW6-F1
#
_cell.length_a   1.000
_cell.length_b   1.000
_cell.length_c   1.000
_cell.angle_alpha   90.00
_cell.angle_beta   90.00
_cell.angle_gamma   90.00
#
_symmetry.space_group_name_H-M   'P 1'
#
loop_
_entity.id
_entity.type
_entity.pdbx_description
1 polymer ?
#
loop_
_entity_poly.entity_id
_entity_poly.type
_entity_poly.pdbx_seq_one_letter_code
_entity_poly.pdbx_strand_id
1 'polypeptide(L)'
;MAKHLNISRINELKNNANDNIESYNDPDTPNALAKFTSQIREILLADPGMLDSVPEYLPVALYERVKFSPESKRQWAHWISLNIHPSWDEFKTTIAFNNADLPLALAVRKYNEDLLIESCAVVYLLETQGDTAPKPEEDDSDGLHEHERDENDDDDTDYDSDEEGYYDQYDEDIE
;
A
#
# COMPACT_ATOMS: atom_id res chain seq x y z
N MET A 1 12.18 -3.63 -29.06
CA MET A 1 10.77 -3.71 -28.62
C MET A 1 10.63 -2.80 -27.42
N ALA A 2 9.57 -2.00 -27.32
CA ALA A 2 9.31 -1.22 -26.11
C ALA A 2 9.06 -2.21 -24.97
N LYS A 3 9.77 -2.03 -23.86
CA LYS A 3 9.58 -2.83 -22.66
C LYS A 3 8.40 -2.25 -21.89
N HIS A 4 7.53 -3.11 -21.41
CA HIS A 4 6.38 -2.72 -20.62
C HIS A 4 6.48 -3.36 -19.23
N LEU A 5 5.93 -2.69 -18.23
CA LEU A 5 5.80 -3.28 -16.91
C LEU A 5 4.83 -4.46 -16.99
N ASN A 6 5.21 -5.59 -16.40
CA ASN A 6 4.32 -6.73 -16.26
C ASN A 6 3.46 -6.53 -15.00
N ILE A 7 2.33 -5.84 -15.15
CA ILE A 7 1.46 -5.51 -14.01
C ILE A 7 0.92 -6.76 -13.31
N SER A 8 0.62 -7.82 -14.04
CA SER A 8 0.17 -9.08 -13.44
C SER A 8 1.24 -9.64 -12.49
N ARG A 9 2.49 -9.72 -12.95
CA ARG A 9 3.62 -10.16 -12.12
C ARG A 9 3.87 -9.21 -10.95
N ILE A 10 3.79 -7.91 -11.16
CA ILE A 10 3.96 -6.91 -10.09
C ILE A 10 2.89 -7.10 -9.00
N ASN A 11 1.63 -7.35 -9.38
CA ASN A 11 0.56 -7.61 -8.41
C ASN A 11 0.75 -8.95 -7.68
N GLU A 12 1.21 -10.00 -8.36
CA GLU A 12 1.57 -11.27 -7.71
C GLU A 12 2.69 -11.07 -6.69
N LEU A 13 3.78 -10.38 -7.07
CA LEU A 13 4.88 -10.03 -6.17
C LEU A 13 4.41 -9.16 -5.01
N LYS A 14 3.49 -8.23 -5.24
CA LYS A 14 2.89 -7.38 -4.21
C LYS A 14 2.15 -8.21 -3.17
N ASN A 15 1.29 -9.12 -3.60
CA ASN A 15 0.52 -9.96 -2.69
C ASN A 15 1.45 -10.88 -1.89
N ASN A 16 2.40 -11.56 -2.54
CA ASN A 16 3.37 -12.43 -1.86
C ASN A 16 4.24 -11.66 -0.86
N ALA A 17 4.70 -10.46 -1.23
CA ALA A 17 5.48 -9.61 -0.35
C ALA A 17 4.64 -9.08 0.83
N ASN A 18 3.39 -8.69 0.58
CA ASN A 18 2.46 -8.23 1.61
C ASN A 18 2.16 -9.34 2.62
N ASP A 19 1.80 -10.53 2.16
CA ASP A 19 1.54 -11.69 3.02
C ASP A 19 2.76 -12.00 3.91
N ASN A 20 3.97 -11.88 3.35
CA ASN A 20 5.21 -12.04 4.10
C ASN A 20 5.35 -10.94 5.18
N ILE A 21 5.16 -9.68 4.82
CA ILE A 21 5.25 -8.53 5.75
C ILE A 21 4.22 -8.65 6.88
N GLU A 22 2.97 -8.96 6.55
CA GLU A 22 1.88 -9.10 7.52
C GLU A 22 2.11 -10.25 8.49
N SER A 23 2.75 -11.34 8.04
CA SER A 23 3.10 -12.47 8.91
C SER A 23 4.06 -12.11 10.06
N TYR A 24 4.76 -10.97 9.94
CA TYR A 24 5.67 -10.45 10.97
C TYR A 24 5.10 -9.24 11.71
N ASN A 25 3.86 -8.84 11.44
CA ASN A 25 3.18 -7.72 12.11
C ASN A 25 2.51 -8.19 13.41
N ASP A 26 3.30 -8.83 14.27
CA ASP A 26 2.87 -9.34 15.57
C ASP A 26 3.21 -8.32 16.68
N PRO A 27 2.21 -7.84 17.46
CA PRO A 27 2.43 -6.86 18.53
C PRO A 27 3.38 -7.36 19.63
N ASP A 28 3.51 -8.67 19.83
CA ASP A 28 4.43 -9.28 20.79
C ASP A 28 5.88 -9.32 20.27
N THR A 29 6.08 -9.17 18.95
CA THR A 29 7.41 -9.15 18.33
C THR A 29 7.62 -7.96 17.37
N PRO A 30 7.55 -6.71 17.86
CA PRO A 30 7.54 -5.50 17.03
C PRO A 30 8.81 -5.27 16.18
N ASN A 31 9.88 -6.03 16.41
CA ASN A 31 11.12 -5.97 15.64
C ASN A 31 11.34 -7.19 14.73
N ALA A 32 10.37 -8.10 14.61
CA ALA A 32 10.52 -9.33 13.83
C ALA A 32 10.75 -9.03 12.34
N LEU A 33 9.92 -8.17 11.74
CA LEU A 33 10.04 -7.75 10.35
C LEU A 33 11.40 -7.07 10.08
N ALA A 34 11.82 -6.15 10.96
CA ALA A 34 13.10 -5.45 10.81
C ALA A 34 14.30 -6.42 10.85
N LYS A 35 14.26 -7.44 11.72
CA LYS A 35 15.30 -8.49 11.80
C LYS A 35 15.29 -9.37 10.56
N PHE A 36 14.11 -9.83 10.15
CA PHE A 36 13.94 -10.68 8.96
C PHE A 36 14.45 -9.97 7.71
N THR A 37 13.96 -8.76 7.43
CA THR A 37 14.39 -7.97 6.26
C THR A 37 15.89 -7.72 6.29
N SER A 38 16.51 -7.52 7.46
CA SER A 38 17.98 -7.39 7.56
C SER A 38 18.73 -8.64 7.14
N GLN A 39 18.28 -9.81 7.58
CA GLN A 39 18.88 -11.09 7.16
C GLN A 39 18.70 -11.33 5.67
N ILE A 40 17.51 -11.07 5.12
CA ILE A 40 17.26 -11.20 3.69
C ILE A 40 18.19 -10.27 2.89
N ARG A 41 18.40 -9.02 3.32
CA ARG A 41 19.33 -8.10 2.63
C ARG A 41 20.76 -8.63 2.60
N GLU A 42 21.26 -9.20 3.69
CA GLU A 42 22.60 -9.79 3.74
C GLU A 42 22.71 -10.99 2.79
N ILE A 43 21.70 -11.86 2.78
CA ILE A 43 21.64 -13.02 1.89
C ILE A 43 21.59 -12.57 0.43
N LEU A 44 20.69 -11.65 0.08
CA LEU A 44 20.54 -11.15 -1.29
C LEU A 44 21.78 -10.40 -1.79
N LEU A 45 22.50 -9.71 -0.89
CA LEU A 45 23.76 -9.06 -1.25
C LEU A 45 24.86 -10.08 -1.54
N ALA A 46 24.89 -11.18 -0.79
CA ALA A 46 25.85 -12.27 -0.98
C ALA A 46 25.52 -13.14 -2.21
N ASP A 47 24.24 -13.41 -2.43
CA ASP A 47 23.73 -14.24 -3.52
C ASP A 47 22.43 -13.68 -4.12
N PRO A 48 22.54 -12.75 -5.08
CA PRO A 48 21.38 -12.25 -5.83
C PRO A 48 20.66 -13.33 -6.64
N GLY A 49 21.31 -14.47 -6.90
CA GLY A 49 20.76 -15.58 -7.68
C GLY A 49 19.54 -16.23 -7.03
N MET A 50 19.41 -16.09 -5.71
CA MET A 50 18.24 -16.56 -4.96
C MET A 50 16.92 -15.93 -5.46
N LEU A 51 16.98 -14.75 -6.07
CA LEU A 51 15.82 -14.05 -6.62
C LEU A 51 15.17 -14.75 -7.82
N ASP A 52 15.84 -15.70 -8.46
CA ASP A 52 15.21 -16.56 -9.47
C ASP A 52 14.14 -17.47 -8.84
N SER A 53 14.33 -17.85 -7.57
CA SER A 53 13.42 -18.75 -6.85
C SER A 53 12.43 -18.00 -5.95
N VAL A 54 12.87 -16.90 -5.33
CA VAL A 54 12.08 -16.09 -4.38
C VAL A 54 12.15 -14.59 -4.72
N PRO A 55 11.60 -14.16 -5.87
CA PRO A 55 11.66 -12.76 -6.30
C PRO A 55 10.97 -11.79 -5.32
N GLU A 56 9.99 -12.25 -4.53
CA GLU A 56 9.26 -11.50 -3.51
C GLU A 56 10.14 -11.06 -2.33
N TYR A 57 11.31 -11.67 -2.12
CA TYR A 57 12.23 -11.27 -1.06
C TYR A 57 12.86 -9.90 -1.31
N LEU A 58 12.99 -9.48 -2.57
CA LEU A 58 13.52 -8.16 -2.88
C LEU A 58 12.60 -7.00 -2.45
N PRO A 59 11.31 -6.96 -2.82
CA PRO A 59 10.42 -5.91 -2.33
C PRO A 59 10.28 -5.93 -0.80
N VAL A 60 10.26 -7.11 -0.17
CA VAL A 60 10.25 -7.23 1.31
C VAL A 60 11.52 -6.62 1.92
N ALA A 61 12.69 -6.92 1.36
CA ALA A 61 13.97 -6.38 1.82
C ALA A 61 14.08 -4.85 1.68
N LEU A 62 13.44 -4.29 0.66
CA LEU A 62 13.41 -2.85 0.34
C LEU A 62 12.27 -2.09 1.02
N TYR A 63 11.30 -2.80 1.62
CA TYR A 63 10.18 -2.20 2.34
C TYR A 63 10.69 -1.28 3.46
N GLU A 64 10.13 -0.07 3.57
CA GLU A 64 10.58 1.03 4.45
C GLU A 64 12.02 1.54 4.24
N ARG A 65 12.80 0.95 3.32
CA ARG A 65 14.19 1.35 3.00
C ARG A 65 14.31 2.23 1.78
N VAL A 66 13.25 2.31 1.00
CA VAL A 66 13.10 3.18 -0.15
C VAL A 66 12.10 4.29 0.19
N LYS A 67 12.41 5.51 -0.24
CA LYS A 67 11.46 6.63 -0.17
C LYS A 67 11.18 7.18 -1.55
N PHE A 68 9.93 7.55 -1.77
CA PHE A 68 9.46 8.21 -2.98
C PHE A 68 9.10 9.65 -2.66
N SER A 69 9.70 10.60 -3.39
CA SER A 69 9.28 12.01 -3.30
C SER A 69 7.83 12.18 -3.80
N PRO A 70 7.10 13.24 -3.42
CA PRO A 70 5.75 13.48 -3.92
C PRO A 70 5.66 13.54 -5.45
N GLU A 71 6.67 14.10 -6.11
CA GLU A 71 6.77 14.14 -7.57
C GLU A 71 6.99 12.74 -8.13
N SER A 72 7.91 11.98 -7.53
CA SER A 72 8.19 10.60 -7.90
C SER A 72 6.94 9.72 -7.77
N LYS A 73 6.13 9.89 -6.72
CA LYS A 73 4.89 9.13 -6.54
C LYS A 73 3.90 9.34 -7.69
N ARG A 74 3.80 10.56 -8.23
CA ARG A 74 2.97 10.85 -9.42
C ARG A 74 3.52 10.17 -10.67
N GLN A 75 4.84 10.18 -10.81
CA GLN A 75 5.52 9.49 -11.92
C GLN A 75 5.31 7.98 -11.86
N TRP A 76 5.42 7.37 -10.68
CA TRP A 76 5.15 5.94 -10.47
C TRP A 76 3.68 5.58 -10.77
N ALA A 77 2.72 6.38 -10.32
CA ALA A 77 1.30 6.20 -10.69
C ALA A 77 1.10 6.22 -12.21
N HIS A 78 1.76 7.15 -12.90
CA HIS A 78 1.70 7.26 -14.36
C HIS A 78 2.30 6.03 -15.05
N TRP A 79 3.47 5.56 -14.61
CA TRP A 79 4.11 4.38 -15.18
C TRP A 79 3.30 3.11 -14.97
N ILE A 80 2.72 2.93 -13.78
CA ILE A 80 1.90 1.75 -13.46
C ILE A 80 0.59 1.77 -14.25
N SER A 81 -0.10 2.92 -14.33
CA SER A 81 -1.39 3.01 -15.05
C SER A 81 -1.25 2.83 -16.57
N LEU A 82 -0.13 3.23 -17.15
CA LEU A 82 0.13 3.11 -18.59
C LEU A 82 1.03 1.93 -18.97
N ASN A 83 1.39 1.08 -18.01
CA ASN A 83 2.30 -0.06 -18.21
C ASN A 83 3.65 0.36 -18.83
N ILE A 84 4.15 1.55 -18.48
CA ILE A 84 5.39 2.09 -19.01
C ILE A 84 6.55 1.57 -18.17
N HIS A 85 7.49 0.87 -18.80
CA HIS A 85 8.75 0.51 -18.16
C HIS A 85 9.70 1.72 -18.18
N PRO A 86 10.10 2.27 -17.02
CA PRO A 86 11.04 3.38 -16.99
C PRO A 86 12.42 2.93 -17.46
N SER A 87 13.19 3.86 -18.03
CA SER A 87 14.63 3.66 -18.22
C SER A 87 15.36 3.75 -16.88
N TRP A 88 16.56 3.18 -16.79
CA TRP A 88 17.39 3.29 -15.58
C TRP A 88 17.62 4.75 -15.13
N ASP A 89 17.85 5.65 -16.08
CA ASP A 89 18.11 7.07 -15.79
C ASP A 89 16.89 7.79 -15.22
N GLU A 90 15.69 7.41 -15.64
CA GLU A 90 14.43 7.91 -15.05
C GLU A 90 14.15 7.23 -13.71
N PHE A 91 14.33 5.92 -13.62
CA PHE A 91 14.10 5.16 -12.39
C PHE A 91 14.96 5.69 -11.23
N LYS A 92 16.27 5.84 -11.43
CA LYS A 92 17.21 6.21 -10.36
C LYS A 92 16.96 7.59 -9.76
N THR A 93 16.27 8.49 -10.47
CA THR A 93 15.92 9.83 -9.97
C THR A 93 14.62 9.84 -9.17
N THR A 94 13.81 8.79 -9.29
CA THR A 94 12.51 8.68 -8.59
C THR A 94 12.59 7.98 -7.24
N ILE A 95 13.72 7.38 -6.90
CA ILE A 95 13.91 6.57 -5.70
C ILE A 95 15.08 7.07 -4.88
N ALA A 96 14.83 7.27 -3.59
CA ALA A 96 15.86 7.47 -2.60
C ALA A 96 16.07 6.18 -1.80
N PHE A 97 17.14 5.44 -2.13
CA PHE A 97 17.60 4.32 -1.31
C PHE A 97 18.31 4.83 -0.06
N ASN A 98 18.16 4.12 1.05
CA ASN A 98 19.02 4.31 2.20
C ASN A 98 20.48 3.94 1.85
N ASN A 99 21.45 4.67 2.41
CA ASN A 99 22.88 4.50 2.11
C ASN A 99 23.38 3.08 2.38
N ALA A 100 22.85 2.42 3.42
CA ALA A 100 23.20 1.03 3.77
C ALA A 100 22.72 0.01 2.73
N ASP A 101 21.69 0.36 1.96
CA ASP A 101 20.99 -0.54 1.03
C ASP A 101 21.38 -0.26 -0.44
N LEU A 102 22.19 0.78 -0.70
CA LEU A 102 22.78 1.07 -2.02
C LEU A 102 23.61 -0.10 -2.59
N PRO A 103 24.46 -0.81 -1.81
CA PRO A 103 25.21 -1.95 -2.33
C PRO A 103 24.29 -3.05 -2.85
N LEU A 104 23.17 -3.32 -2.16
CA LEU A 104 22.17 -4.29 -2.56
C LEU A 104 21.50 -3.87 -3.86
N ALA A 105 21.03 -2.63 -3.96
CA ALA A 105 20.40 -2.11 -5.17
C ALA A 105 21.34 -2.22 -6.39
N LEU A 106 22.64 -1.93 -6.22
CA LEU A 106 23.63 -2.08 -7.29
C LEU A 106 23.92 -3.54 -7.65
N ALA A 107 23.96 -4.43 -6.66
CA ALA A 107 24.17 -5.87 -6.88
C ALA A 107 23.00 -6.48 -7.65
N VAL A 108 21.77 -6.21 -7.21
CA VAL A 108 20.55 -6.66 -7.88
C VAL A 108 20.46 -6.06 -9.27
N ARG A 109 20.75 -4.77 -9.47
CA ARG A 109 20.74 -4.16 -10.81
C ARG A 109 21.66 -4.89 -11.78
N LYS A 110 22.88 -5.23 -11.35
CA LYS A 110 23.85 -5.97 -12.20
C LYS A 110 23.34 -7.35 -12.58
N TYR A 111 22.53 -7.95 -11.72
CA TYR A 111 21.96 -9.27 -11.93
C TYR A 111 20.68 -9.20 -12.78
N ASN A 112 19.70 -8.39 -12.37
CA ASN A 112 18.43 -8.19 -13.06
C ASN A 112 17.87 -6.78 -12.76
N GLU A 113 18.10 -5.84 -13.70
CA GLU A 113 17.60 -4.47 -13.60
C GLU A 113 16.05 -4.41 -13.58
N ASP A 114 15.39 -5.30 -14.32
CA ASP A 114 13.94 -5.30 -14.43
C ASP A 114 13.29 -5.72 -13.12
N LEU A 115 13.83 -6.75 -12.49
CA LEU A 115 13.35 -7.21 -11.19
C LEU A 115 13.49 -6.11 -10.13
N LEU A 116 14.57 -5.32 -10.18
CA LEU A 116 14.74 -4.18 -9.28
C LEU A 116 13.65 -3.13 -9.50
N ILE A 117 13.37 -2.79 -10.76
CA ILE A 117 12.32 -1.82 -11.12
C ILE A 117 10.94 -2.34 -10.70
N GLU A 118 10.62 -3.60 -11.01
CA GLU A 118 9.37 -4.26 -10.62
C GLU A 118 9.22 -4.30 -9.10
N SER A 119 10.28 -4.62 -8.36
CA SER A 119 10.26 -4.68 -6.90
C SER A 119 10.05 -3.30 -6.26
N CYS A 120 10.64 -2.24 -6.82
CA CYS A 120 10.35 -0.89 -6.37
C CYS A 120 8.93 -0.44 -6.74
N ALA A 121 8.38 -0.90 -7.86
CA ALA A 121 6.96 -0.71 -8.19
C ALA A 121 6.08 -1.34 -7.11
N VAL A 122 6.42 -2.56 -6.68
CA VAL A 122 5.74 -3.25 -5.58
C VAL A 122 5.82 -2.44 -4.29
N VAL A 123 7.01 -1.99 -3.89
CA VAL A 123 7.16 -1.18 -2.66
C VAL A 123 6.33 0.12 -2.74
N TYR A 124 6.31 0.78 -3.90
CA TYR A 124 5.44 1.94 -4.12
C TYR A 124 3.95 1.59 -3.95
N LEU A 125 3.51 0.46 -4.52
CA LEU A 125 2.13 -0.02 -4.38
C LEU A 125 1.80 -0.38 -2.93
N LEU A 126 2.71 -1.00 -2.19
CA LEU A 126 2.51 -1.28 -0.76
C LEU A 126 2.40 0.01 0.06
N GLU A 127 3.23 1.03 -0.23
CA GLU A 127 3.17 2.32 0.47
C GLU A 127 1.91 3.14 0.13
N THR A 128 1.38 3.00 -1.09
CA THR A 128 0.25 3.82 -1.59
C THR A 128 -1.11 3.13 -1.55
N GLN A 129 -1.13 1.80 -1.55
CA GLN A 129 -2.34 0.96 -1.53
C GLN A 129 -2.43 0.12 -0.26
N GLY A 130 -1.51 0.28 0.70
CA GLY A 130 -1.46 -0.43 1.97
C GLY A 130 -2.66 -0.23 2.90
N ASP A 131 -3.69 0.52 2.47
CA ASP A 131 -4.97 0.71 3.17
C ASP A 131 -6.20 0.24 2.36
N THR A 132 -6.00 -0.30 1.16
CA THR A 132 -7.11 -0.77 0.32
C THR A 132 -6.80 -2.15 -0.25
N ALA A 133 -6.79 -3.17 0.61
CA ALA A 133 -7.27 -4.46 0.14
C ALA A 133 -8.72 -4.24 -0.33
N PRO A 134 -9.10 -4.59 -1.58
CA PRO A 134 -10.51 -4.71 -1.90
C PRO A 134 -11.03 -5.81 -0.97
N LYS A 135 -11.90 -5.45 -0.03
CA LYS A 135 -12.76 -6.44 0.61
C LYS A 135 -13.44 -7.20 -0.52
N PRO A 136 -13.49 -8.54 -0.51
CA PRO A 136 -14.33 -9.25 -1.46
C PRO A 136 -15.73 -8.66 -1.30
N GLU A 137 -16.29 -8.15 -2.39
CA GLU A 137 -17.69 -7.76 -2.42
C GLU A 137 -18.48 -9.02 -2.08
N GLU A 138 -19.06 -9.04 -0.87
CA GLU A 138 -20.13 -9.95 -0.54
C GLU A 138 -21.29 -9.56 -1.45
N ASP A 139 -21.45 -10.34 -2.51
CA ASP A 139 -22.60 -10.43 -3.38
C ASP A 139 -23.83 -10.82 -2.56
N ASP A 140 -24.41 -9.86 -1.84
CA ASP A 140 -25.77 -9.97 -1.31
C ASP A 140 -26.73 -9.29 -2.28
N SER A 141 -27.12 -10.09 -3.27
CA SER A 141 -28.29 -9.87 -4.11
C SER A 141 -29.56 -10.30 -3.35
N ASP A 142 -30.20 -9.38 -2.65
CA ASP A 142 -31.65 -9.32 -2.44
C ASP A 142 -32.06 -7.90 -2.00
N GLY A 143 -32.83 -7.14 -2.76
CA GLY A 143 -34.27 -7.37 -2.91
C GLY A 143 -35.00 -6.04 -2.68
N LEU A 144 -35.29 -5.33 -3.79
CA LEU A 144 -36.46 -4.49 -4.05
C LEU A 144 -37.06 -3.65 -2.89
N HIS A 145 -37.03 -2.32 -3.03
CA HIS A 145 -38.27 -1.54 -2.98
C HIS A 145 -38.12 -0.18 -3.70
N GLU A 146 -38.73 -0.14 -4.87
CA GLU A 146 -39.16 1.05 -5.59
C GLU A 146 -40.26 1.77 -4.77
N HIS A 147 -40.12 3.08 -4.56
CA HIS A 147 -41.27 3.99 -4.65
C HIS A 147 -40.84 5.43 -4.94
N GLU A 148 -41.56 5.98 -5.91
CA GLU A 148 -41.49 7.29 -6.56
C GLU A 148 -41.86 8.49 -5.66
N ARG A 149 -41.47 9.69 -6.15
CA ARG A 149 -42.11 11.03 -5.96
C ARG A 149 -41.98 11.67 -4.57
N ASP A 150 -41.92 12.99 -4.40
CA ASP A 150 -42.43 14.10 -5.20
C ASP A 150 -41.61 15.38 -4.91
N GLU A 151 -41.61 16.30 -5.86
CA GLU A 151 -41.23 17.70 -5.67
C GLU A 151 -42.24 18.36 -4.71
N ASN A 152 -41.80 19.16 -3.74
CA ASN A 152 -42.65 20.22 -3.18
C ASN A 152 -41.83 21.40 -2.67
N ASP A 153 -42.25 22.53 -3.21
CA ASP A 153 -41.99 23.91 -2.87
C ASP A 153 -42.82 24.31 -1.63
N ASP A 154 -42.49 25.47 -1.09
CA ASP A 154 -43.26 26.34 -0.19
C ASP A 154 -43.29 26.16 1.37
N ASP A 155 -43.19 27.36 1.95
CA ASP A 155 -43.77 27.92 3.19
C ASP A 155 -43.08 27.75 4.55
N ASP A 156 -42.26 28.76 4.87
CA ASP A 156 -42.45 29.73 5.95
C ASP A 156 -43.34 29.31 7.15
N THR A 157 -42.70 28.98 8.27
CA THR A 157 -43.25 29.28 9.61
C THR A 157 -42.12 29.57 10.60
N ASP A 158 -41.89 30.86 10.86
CA ASP A 158 -41.44 31.41 12.14
C ASP A 158 -42.28 30.82 13.28
N TYR A 159 -41.69 30.20 14.31
CA TYR A 159 -42.18 30.26 15.70
C TYR A 159 -41.15 29.70 16.69
N ASP A 160 -40.57 30.66 17.40
CA ASP A 160 -40.20 30.69 18.82
C ASP A 160 -39.16 29.74 19.42
N SER A 161 -38.17 30.43 19.97
CA SER A 161 -37.15 29.99 20.89
C SER A 161 -37.76 29.88 22.29
N ASP A 162 -37.76 28.68 22.88
CA ASP A 162 -37.77 28.53 24.34
C ASP A 162 -36.87 27.36 24.75
N GLU A 163 -35.61 27.74 24.96
CA GLU A 163 -34.64 27.09 25.83
C GLU A 163 -35.17 27.06 27.26
N GLU A 164 -35.52 25.89 27.82
CA GLU A 164 -35.46 25.61 29.27
C GLU A 164 -35.33 24.09 29.53
N GLY A 165 -34.10 23.58 29.48
CA GLY A 165 -33.75 22.24 29.96
C GLY A 165 -33.14 22.31 31.37
N TYR A 166 -33.94 22.66 32.37
CA TYR A 166 -33.50 22.66 33.77
C TYR A 166 -33.63 21.25 34.39
N TYR A 167 -32.49 20.79 34.89
CA TYR A 167 -32.18 19.69 35.82
C TYR A 167 -33.31 19.28 36.79
N ASP A 168 -33.51 17.99 37.03
CA ASP A 168 -32.86 17.27 38.15
C ASP A 168 -33.43 15.84 38.33
N GLN A 169 -32.59 14.96 38.91
CA GLN A 169 -32.96 13.88 39.83
C GLN A 169 -33.58 12.58 39.28
N TYR A 170 -32.75 11.55 39.10
CA TYR A 170 -32.90 10.29 39.85
C TYR A 170 -31.53 9.70 40.14
N ASP A 171 -31.20 9.78 41.42
CA ASP A 171 -30.02 9.27 42.11
C ASP A 171 -29.81 7.76 41.94
N GLU A 172 -28.53 7.41 42.03
CA GLU A 172 -28.01 6.12 42.45
C GLU A 172 -28.73 5.58 43.69
N ASP A 173 -29.21 4.34 43.62
CA ASP A 173 -29.26 3.45 44.79
C ASP A 173 -28.79 2.07 44.34
N ILE A 174 -27.47 1.89 44.38
CA ILE A 174 -26.79 0.59 44.50
C ILE A 174 -26.47 0.43 45.99
N GLU A 175 -27.10 -0.60 46.59
CA GLU A 175 -26.88 -1.21 47.92
C GLU A 175 -27.32 -0.46 49.20
#